data_AF-A0A086ZIM5-F1
#
_entry.id   AF-A0A086ZIM5-F1
#
_cell.length_a   1.000
_cell.length_b   1.000
_cell.length_c   1.000
_cell.angle_alpha   90.00
_cell.angle_beta   90.00
_cell.angle_gamma   90.00
#
_symmetry.space_group_name_H-M   'P 1'
#
loop_
_entity.id
_entity.type
_entity.pdbx_description
1 polymer ?
#
loop_
_entity_poly.entity_id
_entity_poly.type
_entity_poly.pdbx_seq_one_letter_code
_entity_poly.pdbx_strand_id
1 'polypeptide(L)'
;MTTASKQQSLTTEQLEERFDSGEEVLGYFDLDHPIVEQHPVVQKRITLTMPDWIVEGLDEEAEELAISRNAVVNTWLAERIRAAHGHSQSAMRA
;
A
#
# COMPACT_ATOMS: atom_id res chain seq x y z
N MET A 1 1.25 29.52 -34.13
CA MET A 1 1.71 28.19 -34.57
C MET A 1 2.24 27.50 -33.33
N THR A 2 1.52 26.52 -32.81
CA THR A 2 2.01 25.73 -31.66
C THR A 2 1.72 24.27 -32.00
N THR A 3 2.79 23.53 -32.21
CA THR A 3 2.83 22.17 -32.75
C THR A 3 2.19 21.18 -31.80
N ALA A 4 1.22 20.40 -32.31
CA ALA A 4 0.68 19.23 -31.63
C ALA A 4 1.81 18.22 -31.39
N SER A 5 2.16 17.99 -30.11
CA SER A 5 3.11 16.95 -29.73
C SER A 5 2.46 15.58 -29.88
N LYS A 6 3.12 14.72 -30.64
CA LYS A 6 2.70 13.37 -30.98
C LYS A 6 2.89 12.48 -29.74
N GLN A 7 1.81 12.07 -29.07
CA GLN A 7 1.86 11.13 -27.96
C GLN A 7 2.38 9.77 -28.47
N GLN A 8 3.65 9.48 -28.22
CA GLN A 8 4.25 8.16 -28.48
C GLN A 8 3.97 7.26 -27.28
N SER A 9 3.22 6.18 -27.48
CA SER A 9 2.98 5.17 -26.46
C SER A 9 4.20 4.26 -26.33
N LEU A 10 4.75 4.16 -25.12
CA LEU A 10 5.85 3.25 -24.78
C LEU A 10 5.29 2.07 -23.96
N THR A 11 5.87 0.88 -24.11
CA THR A 11 5.55 -0.24 -23.19
C THR A 11 6.29 -0.04 -21.85
N THR A 12 5.79 -0.65 -20.77
CA THR A 12 6.41 -0.55 -19.43
C THR A 12 7.88 -0.97 -19.45
N GLU A 13 8.21 -2.06 -20.12
CA GLU A 13 9.57 -2.61 -20.20
C GLU A 13 10.54 -1.63 -20.88
N GLN A 14 10.08 -0.94 -21.92
CA GLN A 14 10.87 0.04 -22.66
C GLN A 14 11.07 1.34 -21.86
N LEU A 15 10.11 1.69 -21.00
CA LEU A 15 10.22 2.85 -20.11
C LEU A 15 11.27 2.60 -19.03
N GLU A 16 11.25 1.41 -18.42
CA GLU A 16 12.21 0.99 -17.41
C GLU A 16 13.63 0.96 -17.97
N GLU A 17 13.85 0.33 -19.12
CA GLU A 17 15.16 0.24 -19.76
C GLU A 17 15.77 1.62 -20.05
N ARG A 18 14.96 2.56 -20.55
CA ARG A 18 15.40 3.94 -20.85
C ARG A 18 15.65 4.76 -19.59
N PHE A 19 14.87 4.54 -18.55
CA PHE A 19 15.11 5.20 -17.27
C PHE A 19 16.44 4.74 -16.65
N ASP A 20 16.69 3.42 -16.68
CA ASP A 20 17.92 2.82 -16.16
C ASP A 20 19.16 3.18 -17.00
N SER A 21 18.99 3.42 -18.32
CA SER A 21 20.06 3.92 -19.19
C SER A 21 20.39 5.41 -18.99
N GLY A 22 19.62 6.12 -18.16
CA GLY A 22 19.78 7.55 -17.91
C GLY A 22 19.23 8.44 -19.02
N GLU A 23 18.38 7.92 -19.90
CA GLU A 23 17.69 8.70 -20.93
C GLU A 23 16.57 9.57 -20.34
N GLU A 24 16.29 10.69 -21.00
CA GLU A 24 15.21 11.59 -20.60
C GLU A 24 13.83 10.97 -20.93
N VAL A 25 13.13 10.53 -19.89
CA VAL A 25 11.80 9.90 -20.03
C VAL A 25 10.63 10.85 -19.76
N LEU A 26 10.90 12.07 -19.29
CA LEU A 26 9.86 13.04 -18.88
C LEU A 26 8.93 13.46 -20.03
N GLY A 27 9.42 13.46 -21.27
CA GLY A 27 8.61 13.76 -22.46
C GLY A 27 7.51 12.74 -22.77
N TYR A 28 7.52 11.58 -22.11
CA TYR A 28 6.48 10.55 -22.23
C TYR A 28 5.42 10.63 -21.13
N PHE A 29 5.60 11.50 -20.13
CA PHE A 29 4.63 11.70 -19.05
C PHE A 29 3.77 12.94 -19.29
N ASP A 30 2.46 12.82 -19.08
CA ASP A 30 1.56 13.98 -19.03
C ASP A 30 1.69 14.67 -17.67
N LEU A 31 2.53 15.71 -17.63
CA LEU A 31 2.76 16.52 -16.42
C LEU A 31 1.73 17.63 -16.26
N ASP A 32 0.99 17.97 -17.32
CA ASP A 32 -0.06 18.99 -17.30
C ASP A 32 -1.35 18.43 -16.66
N HIS A 33 -1.63 17.13 -16.86
CA HIS A 33 -2.79 16.43 -16.31
C HIS A 33 -2.40 15.10 -15.65
N PRO A 34 -1.64 15.12 -14.55
CA PRO A 34 -1.25 13.89 -13.87
C PRO A 34 -2.50 13.19 -13.29
N ILE A 35 -2.75 11.96 -13.73
CA ILE A 35 -3.75 11.09 -13.13
C ILE A 35 -3.13 10.46 -11.89
N VAL A 36 -3.40 11.05 -10.73
CA VAL A 36 -3.05 10.44 -9.46
C VAL A 36 -4.17 9.47 -9.09
N GLU A 37 -3.94 8.17 -9.28
CA GLU A 37 -4.80 7.13 -8.70
C GLU A 37 -4.63 7.14 -7.18
N GLN A 38 -5.37 8.03 -6.49
CA GLN A 38 -5.59 7.87 -5.06
C GLN A 38 -6.48 6.64 -4.88
N HIS A 39 -5.88 5.47 -4.65
CA HIS A 39 -6.61 4.34 -4.09
C HIS A 39 -6.96 4.71 -2.65
N PRO A 40 -8.20 5.14 -2.36
CA PRO A 40 -8.56 5.43 -0.98
C PRO A 40 -8.51 4.08 -0.26
N VAL A 41 -7.85 4.03 0.89
CA VAL A 41 -7.90 2.83 1.73
C VAL A 41 -9.36 2.68 2.17
N VAL A 42 -10.11 1.82 1.47
CA VAL A 42 -11.52 1.58 1.78
C VAL A 42 -11.59 0.83 3.11
N GLN A 43 -11.85 1.56 4.18
CA GLN A 43 -12.03 0.99 5.50
C GLN A 43 -13.34 0.18 5.54
N LYS A 44 -13.25 -1.10 5.87
CA LYS A 44 -14.42 -1.97 6.06
C LYS A 44 -14.68 -2.20 7.54
N ARG A 45 -15.91 -1.96 7.98
CA ARG A 45 -16.34 -2.26 9.36
C ARG A 45 -16.75 -3.71 9.47
N ILE A 46 -16.19 -4.42 10.44
CA ILE A 46 -16.55 -5.80 10.76
C ILE A 46 -17.09 -5.87 12.19
N THR A 47 -18.03 -6.78 12.43
CA THR A 47 -18.52 -7.12 13.77
C THR A 47 -18.06 -8.54 14.08
N LEU A 48 -17.47 -8.74 15.26
CA LEU A 48 -16.91 -10.02 15.70
C LEU A 48 -17.36 -10.32 17.13
N THR A 49 -17.42 -11.60 17.48
CA THR A 49 -17.69 -12.06 18.86
C THR A 49 -16.44 -12.76 19.37
N MET A 50 -16.05 -12.46 20.62
CA MET A 50 -14.87 -13.05 21.26
C MET A 50 -15.22 -13.52 22.66
N PRO A 51 -14.50 -14.53 23.19
CA PRO A 51 -14.51 -14.83 24.61
C PRO A 51 -14.07 -13.64 25.47
N ASP A 52 -14.57 -13.60 26.70
CA ASP A 52 -14.34 -12.52 27.67
C ASP A 52 -12.85 -12.28 27.93
N TRP A 53 -12.09 -13.35 28.19
CA TRP A 53 -10.65 -13.28 28.46
C TRP A 53 -9.83 -12.65 27.33
N ILE A 54 -10.30 -12.70 26.08
CA ILE A 54 -9.63 -12.00 24.96
C ILE A 54 -9.89 -10.51 25.05
N VAL A 55 -11.12 -10.12 25.36
CA VAL A 55 -11.50 -8.71 25.48
C VAL A 55 -10.74 -8.07 26.65
N GLU A 56 -10.69 -8.76 27.79
CA GLU A 56 -9.93 -8.30 28.97
C GLU A 56 -8.45 -8.09 28.64
N GLY A 57 -7.79 -9.07 28.02
CA GLY A 57 -6.38 -8.92 27.65
C GLY A 57 -6.12 -7.78 26.64
N LEU A 58 -7.05 -7.50 25.73
CA LEU A 58 -6.94 -6.35 24.83
C LEU A 58 -7.17 -5.01 25.54
N ASP A 59 -7.98 -4.99 26.59
CA ASP A 59 -8.24 -3.79 27.39
C ASP A 59 -7.03 -3.44 28.26
N GLU A 60 -6.42 -4.43 28.89
CA GLU A 60 -5.19 -4.26 29.67
C GLU A 60 -4.07 -3.67 28.80
N GLU A 61 -3.86 -4.22 27.60
CA GLU A 61 -2.86 -3.70 26.66
C GLU A 61 -3.20 -2.28 26.17
N ALA A 62 -4.48 -2.01 25.92
CA ALA A 62 -4.93 -0.69 25.49
C ALA A 62 -4.67 0.38 26.57
N GLU A 63 -4.86 0.02 27.84
CA GLU A 63 -4.55 0.87 28.99
C GLU A 63 -3.04 1.11 29.12
N GLU A 64 -2.22 0.06 29.03
CA GLU A 64 -0.76 0.16 29.11
C GLU A 64 -0.18 1.06 28.01
N LEU A 65 -0.68 0.92 26.78
CA LEU A 65 -0.24 1.73 25.63
C LEU A 65 -0.94 3.09 25.53
N ALA A 66 -1.91 3.38 26.41
CA ALA A 66 -2.76 4.58 26.36
C ALA A 66 -3.41 4.82 24.98
N ILE A 67 -3.87 3.75 24.32
CA ILE A 67 -4.56 3.79 23.02
C ILE A 67 -5.93 3.10 23.09
N SER A 68 -6.74 3.26 22.05
CA SER A 68 -8.02 2.53 22.00
C SER A 68 -7.80 1.03 21.76
N ARG A 69 -8.69 0.19 22.29
CA ARG A 69 -8.75 -1.26 21.97
C ARG A 69 -8.72 -1.55 20.46
N ASN A 70 -9.45 -0.75 19.66
CA ASN A 70 -9.46 -0.90 18.20
C ASN A 70 -8.08 -0.67 17.58
N ALA A 71 -7.27 0.22 18.15
CA ALA A 71 -5.91 0.45 17.69
C ALA A 71 -5.01 -0.75 18.00
N VAL A 72 -5.12 -1.35 19.20
CA VAL A 72 -4.42 -2.60 19.54
C VAL A 72 -4.79 -3.72 18.56
N VAL A 73 -6.09 -3.96 18.38
CA VAL A 73 -6.61 -4.98 17.46
C VAL A 73 -6.09 -4.78 16.03
N ASN A 74 -6.18 -3.56 15.52
CA ASN A 74 -5.75 -3.25 14.16
C ASN A 74 -4.23 -3.45 13.98
N THR A 75 -3.43 -3.02 14.95
CA THR A 75 -1.97 -3.13 14.90
C THR A 75 -1.55 -4.59 14.91
N TRP A 76 -2.02 -5.38 15.88
CA TRP A 76 -1.65 -6.79 15.99
C TRP A 76 -2.12 -7.62 14.79
N LEU A 77 -3.32 -7.34 14.27
CA LEU A 77 -3.82 -8.00 13.07
C LEU A 77 -2.95 -7.65 11.85
N ALA A 78 -2.61 -6.37 11.68
CA ALA A 78 -1.74 -5.93 10.60
C ALA A 78 -0.34 -6.56 10.68
N GLU A 79 0.26 -6.63 11.88
CA GLU A 79 1.54 -7.28 12.12
C GLU A 79 1.49 -8.76 11.77
N ARG A 80 0.46 -9.48 12.24
CA ARG A 80 0.31 -10.91 11.96
C ARG A 80 0.14 -11.19 10.47
N ILE A 81 -0.68 -10.38 9.78
CA ILE A 81 -0.89 -10.48 8.34
C ILE A 81 0.41 -10.19 7.57
N ARG A 82 1.13 -9.13 7.93
CA ARG A 82 2.43 -8.79 7.31
C ARG A 82 3.47 -9.88 7.54
N ALA A 83 3.55 -10.43 8.76
CA ALA A 83 4.45 -11.53 9.05
C ALA A 83 4.12 -12.77 8.19
N ALA A 84 2.84 -13.10 8.02
CA ALA A 84 2.42 -14.19 7.14
C ALA A 84 2.79 -13.94 5.68
N HIS A 85 2.55 -12.73 5.15
CA HIS A 85 2.90 -12.38 3.77
C HIS A 85 4.41 -12.25 3.53
N GLY A 86 5.19 -11.80 4.52
CA GLY A 86 6.65 -11.75 4.45
C GLY A 86 7.27 -13.14 4.29
N HIS A 87 6.68 -14.18 4.91
CA HIS A 87 7.09 -15.56 4.68
C HIS A 87 6.73 -16.06 3.27
N SER A 88 5.62 -15.60 2.69
CA SER A 88 5.21 -15.98 1.33
C SER A 88 6.01 -15.27 0.22
N GLN A 89 6.46 -14.02 0.43
CA GLN A 89 7.26 -13.31 -0.57
C GLN A 89 8.72 -13.79 -0.63
N SER A 90 9.30 -14.22 0.50
CA SER A 90 10.64 -14.85 0.49
C SER A 90 10.65 -16.23 -0.16
N ALA A 91 9.54 -16.99 -0.09
CA ALA A 91 9.43 -18.30 -0.72
C ALA A 91 9.22 -18.25 -2.25
N MET A 92 8.85 -17.09 -2.82
CA MET A 92 8.64 -16.90 -4.26
C MET A 92 9.86 -16.26 -4.96
N ARG A 93 10.88 -15.86 -4.18
CA ARG A 93 12.13 -15.25 -4.67
C ARG A 93 13.37 -16.16 -4.55
N ALA A 94 13.18 -17.40 -4.10
CA ALA A 94 14.22 -18.43 -4.04
C ALA A 94 13.94 -19.51 -5.08
#